data_AF-A0A3B8P799-F1
#
_entry.id   AF-A0A3B8P799-F1
#
_cell.length_a   1.000
_cell.length_b   1.000
_cell.length_c   1.000
_cell.angle_alpha   90.00
_cell.angle_beta   90.00
_cell.angle_gamma   90.00
#
_symmetry.space_group_name_H-M   'P 1'
#
loop_
_entity.id
_entity.type
_entity.pdbx_description
1 polymer ?
#
loop_
_entity_poly.entity_id
_entity_poly.type
_entity_poly.pdbx_seq_one_letter_code
_entity_poly.pdbx_strand_id
1 'polypeptide(L)'
;MAQQYQPGQRWISDSEAELGLGTILAQDGRLLTVLYPATGDTRQYSLRNAPLTRVRFSPGDQITHFEGWKLTVREVEDIDGLMVYHGLDAQNQPRTLPETQLSNFIQFRLASDRLFAGQIDPLSWFSLRYNTLHHTSKQMQSALWGLGGCRAQPIAHQLHIAREVADRSAPRVLLADEVGLGKTIEAGLVIHRQLLSGRASRVLILVPENLQHQWLVEMRRRFNLQVALFDAERFIESDASNPFEDAQLALVALEWLVEDEKAQDALFAAGWDLLVVDEAHHLVWHEDQVSAEYALVEQ
;
A
#
# COMPACT_ATOMS: atom_id res chain seq x y z
N MET A 1 9.03 -25.96 -36.92
CA MET A 1 7.75 -26.69 -37.10
C MET A 1 6.68 -25.66 -37.38
N ALA A 2 5.84 -25.84 -38.39
CA ALA A 2 4.79 -24.88 -38.69
C ALA A 2 3.81 -24.80 -37.51
N GLN A 3 3.55 -23.59 -36.99
CA GLN A 3 2.52 -23.37 -35.96
C GLN A 3 1.16 -23.72 -36.56
N GLN A 4 0.51 -24.73 -35.99
CA GLN A 4 -0.82 -25.16 -36.41
C GLN A 4 -1.86 -24.51 -35.48
N TYR A 5 -2.61 -23.56 -36.03
CA TYR A 5 -3.72 -22.92 -35.33
C TYR A 5 -4.94 -23.82 -35.39
N GLN A 6 -5.64 -23.96 -34.27
CA GLN A 6 -6.88 -24.72 -34.20
C GLN A 6 -7.96 -23.93 -33.46
N PRO A 7 -9.24 -24.07 -33.84
CA PRO A 7 -10.35 -23.46 -33.11
C PRO A 7 -10.32 -23.79 -31.62
N GLY A 8 -10.50 -22.78 -30.78
CA GLY A 8 -10.49 -22.91 -29.32
C GLY A 8 -9.15 -22.62 -28.64
N GLN A 9 -8.03 -22.62 -29.39
CA GLN A 9 -6.72 -22.29 -28.80
C GLN A 9 -6.67 -20.83 -28.34
N ARG A 10 -5.90 -20.58 -27.26
CA ARG A 10 -5.75 -19.25 -26.67
C ARG A 10 -4.41 -18.60 -27.03
N TRP A 11 -4.49 -17.39 -27.59
CA TRP A 11 -3.34 -16.66 -28.13
C TRP A 11 -3.44 -15.18 -27.76
N ILE A 12 -2.29 -14.51 -27.61
CA ILE A 12 -2.22 -13.07 -27.45
C ILE A 12 -1.67 -12.42 -28.72
N SER A 13 -2.09 -11.17 -28.98
CA SER A 13 -1.45 -10.31 -29.97
C SER A 13 -0.16 -9.76 -29.38
N ASP A 14 0.96 -9.95 -30.07
CA ASP A 14 2.25 -9.38 -29.66
C ASP A 14 2.24 -7.85 -29.83
N SER A 15 1.42 -7.32 -30.75
CA SER A 15 1.32 -5.90 -31.08
C SER A 15 0.20 -5.15 -30.35
N GLU A 16 -0.86 -5.85 -29.91
CA GLU A 16 -2.07 -5.28 -29.29
C GLU A 16 -2.36 -6.02 -27.96
N ALA A 17 -1.45 -5.93 -27.00
CA ALA A 17 -1.55 -6.66 -25.73
C ALA A 17 -2.79 -6.27 -24.89
N GLU A 18 -3.28 -5.04 -25.08
CA GLU A 18 -4.49 -4.51 -24.44
C GLU A 18 -5.78 -5.27 -24.80
N LEU A 19 -5.79 -6.02 -25.91
CA LEU A 19 -6.93 -6.87 -26.28
C LEU A 19 -7.07 -8.10 -25.38
N GLY A 20 -6.03 -8.42 -24.60
CA GLY A 20 -6.01 -9.58 -23.72
C GLY A 20 -5.90 -10.90 -24.48
N LEU A 21 -6.52 -11.95 -23.92
CA LEU A 21 -6.42 -13.30 -24.45
C LEU A 21 -7.46 -13.55 -25.55
N GLY A 22 -6.97 -13.77 -26.76
CA GLY A 22 -7.77 -14.12 -27.93
C GLY A 22 -8.03 -15.64 -28.04
N THR A 23 -9.16 -16.01 -28.63
CA THR A 23 -9.52 -17.39 -29.00
C THR A 23 -9.51 -17.51 -30.51
N ILE A 24 -8.85 -18.52 -31.05
CA ILE A 24 -8.96 -18.86 -32.47
C ILE A 24 -10.38 -19.32 -32.77
N LEU A 25 -11.06 -18.65 -33.69
CA LEU A 25 -12.40 -19.05 -34.14
C LEU A 25 -12.32 -19.97 -35.35
N ALA A 26 -11.56 -19.56 -36.36
CA ALA A 26 -11.48 -20.24 -37.64
C ALA A 26 -10.17 -19.93 -38.37
N GLN A 27 -9.77 -20.85 -39.24
CA GLN A 27 -8.68 -20.68 -40.19
C GLN A 27 -9.21 -20.93 -41.60
N ASP A 28 -9.35 -19.86 -42.38
CA ASP A 28 -9.86 -19.91 -43.76
C ASP A 28 -8.72 -19.66 -44.74
N GLY A 29 -8.16 -20.76 -45.26
CA GLY A 29 -7.04 -20.72 -46.19
C GLY A 29 -5.79 -20.08 -45.61
N ARG A 30 -5.56 -18.78 -45.89
CA ARG A 30 -4.41 -18.00 -45.41
C ARG A 30 -4.76 -16.99 -44.32
N LEU A 31 -6.03 -16.90 -43.93
CA LEU A 31 -6.51 -15.98 -42.91
C LEU A 31 -6.84 -16.75 -41.63
N LEU A 32 -6.50 -16.14 -40.51
CA LEU A 32 -6.78 -16.63 -39.17
C LEU A 32 -7.67 -15.62 -38.46
N THR A 33 -8.83 -16.06 -37.99
CA THR A 33 -9.79 -15.21 -37.27
C THR A 33 -9.66 -15.45 -35.77
N VAL A 34 -9.41 -14.38 -35.02
CA VAL A 34 -9.21 -14.39 -33.56
C VAL A 34 -10.23 -13.48 -32.90
N LEU A 35 -10.97 -13.99 -31.92
CA LEU A 35 -11.89 -13.23 -31.08
C LEU A 35 -11.21 -12.88 -29.76
N TYR A 36 -11.23 -11.61 -29.37
CA TYR A 36 -10.74 -11.12 -28.07
C TYR A 36 -11.92 -10.84 -27.16
N PRO A 37 -12.31 -11.78 -26.27
CA PRO A 37 -13.56 -11.66 -25.54
C PRO A 37 -13.51 -10.58 -24.44
N ALA A 38 -12.32 -10.10 -24.06
CA ALA A 38 -12.17 -8.98 -23.12
C ALA A 38 -12.70 -7.66 -23.69
N THR A 39 -12.46 -7.39 -24.98
CA THR A 39 -12.92 -6.17 -25.66
C THR A 39 -14.14 -6.41 -26.55
N GLY A 40 -14.40 -7.67 -26.91
CA GLY A 40 -15.41 -8.05 -27.90
C GLY A 40 -14.93 -7.93 -29.36
N ASP A 41 -13.67 -7.55 -29.57
CA ASP A 41 -13.10 -7.35 -30.90
C ASP A 41 -12.81 -8.67 -31.60
N THR A 42 -12.98 -8.68 -32.92
CA THR A 42 -12.47 -9.75 -33.78
C THR A 42 -11.38 -9.18 -34.68
N ARG A 43 -10.25 -9.88 -34.78
CA ARG A 43 -9.13 -9.54 -35.68
C ARG A 43 -8.88 -10.67 -36.66
N GLN A 44 -8.45 -10.30 -37.86
CA GLN A 44 -8.02 -11.23 -38.88
C GLN A 44 -6.52 -11.04 -39.13
N TYR A 45 -5.76 -12.12 -39.02
CA TYR A 45 -4.32 -12.13 -39.26
C TYR A 45 -3.99 -13.02 -40.47
N SER A 46 -2.92 -12.67 -41.18
CA SER A 46 -2.35 -13.56 -42.20
C SER A 46 -1.57 -14.67 -41.52
N LEU A 47 -1.88 -15.93 -41.83
CA LEU A 47 -1.28 -17.10 -41.20
C LEU A 47 0.25 -17.19 -41.36
N ARG A 48 0.82 -16.55 -42.38
CA ARG A 48 2.29 -16.54 -42.58
C ARG A 48 3.03 -15.71 -41.54
N ASN A 49 2.45 -14.58 -41.12
CA ASN A 49 3.11 -13.57 -40.29
C ASN A 49 2.17 -13.10 -39.17
N ALA A 50 1.33 -13.98 -38.62
CA ALA A 50 0.45 -13.61 -37.53
C ALA A 50 1.32 -13.29 -36.29
N PRO A 51 1.28 -12.05 -35.75
CA PRO A 51 2.06 -11.65 -34.58
C PRO A 51 1.35 -12.17 -33.32
N LEU A 52 1.22 -13.48 -33.22
CA LEU A 52 0.48 -14.16 -32.18
C LEU A 52 1.40 -15.09 -31.39
N THR A 53 1.40 -14.94 -30.07
CA THR A 53 2.05 -15.89 -29.16
C THR A 53 1.00 -16.79 -28.51
N ARG A 54 1.23 -18.10 -28.55
CA ARG A 54 0.35 -19.09 -27.89
C ARG A 54 0.59 -19.02 -26.39
N VAL A 55 -0.49 -18.88 -25.64
CA VAL A 55 -0.41 -18.86 -24.18
C VAL A 55 -0.40 -20.29 -23.66
N ARG A 56 0.59 -20.59 -22.81
CA ARG A 56 0.79 -21.90 -22.22
C ARG A 56 1.18 -21.71 -20.76
N PHE A 57 0.57 -22.49 -19.88
CA PHE A 57 0.91 -22.52 -18.46
C PHE A 57 1.63 -23.82 -18.12
N SER A 58 2.48 -23.77 -17.11
CA SER A 58 3.27 -24.89 -16.62
C SER A 58 2.80 -25.34 -15.24
N PRO A 59 3.11 -26.59 -14.81
CA PRO A 59 2.88 -27.01 -13.43
C PRO A 59 3.47 -26.01 -12.42
N GLY A 60 2.66 -25.58 -11.45
CA GLY A 60 2.98 -24.53 -10.48
C GLY A 60 2.33 -23.18 -10.77
N ASP A 61 1.85 -22.94 -11.99
CA ASP A 61 1.15 -21.70 -12.33
C ASP A 61 -0.25 -21.68 -11.72
N GLN A 62 -0.68 -20.48 -11.32
CA GLN A 62 -2.06 -20.23 -10.90
C GLN A 62 -2.83 -19.59 -12.05
N ILE A 63 -3.82 -20.31 -12.56
CA ILE A 63 -4.65 -19.87 -13.68
C ILE A 63 -6.08 -19.61 -13.21
N THR A 64 -6.80 -18.76 -13.93
CA THR A 64 -8.16 -18.32 -13.54
C THR A 64 -9.15 -18.72 -14.63
N HIS A 65 -10.28 -19.30 -14.21
CA HIS A 65 -11.43 -19.59 -15.07
C HIS A 65 -12.19 -18.31 -15.41
N PHE A 66 -12.95 -18.30 -16.52
CA PHE A 66 -13.76 -17.13 -16.89
C PHE A 66 -14.81 -16.75 -15.82
N GLU A 67 -15.25 -17.69 -14.98
CA GLU A 67 -16.14 -17.45 -13.82
C GLU A 67 -15.41 -16.97 -12.56
N GLY A 68 -14.09 -16.77 -12.62
CA GLY A 68 -13.29 -16.14 -11.55
C GLY A 68 -12.66 -17.09 -10.53
N TRP A 69 -13.00 -18.38 -10.52
CA TRP A 69 -12.32 -19.35 -9.66
C TRP A 69 -10.91 -19.68 -10.19
N LYS A 70 -10.00 -20.07 -9.28
CA LYS A 70 -8.59 -20.27 -9.57
C LYS A 70 -8.19 -21.75 -9.48
N LEU A 71 -7.26 -22.16 -10.33
CA LEU A 71 -6.64 -23.48 -10.38
C LEU A 71 -5.13 -23.34 -10.24
N THR A 72 -4.51 -24.15 -9.39
CA THR A 72 -3.06 -24.33 -9.39
C THR A 72 -2.72 -25.54 -10.26
N VAL A 73 -2.05 -25.31 -11.39
CA VAL A 73 -1.74 -26.35 -12.38
C VAL A 73 -0.77 -27.37 -11.78
N ARG A 74 -1.09 -28.65 -11.94
CA ARG A 74 -0.20 -29.78 -11.60
C ARG A 74 0.24 -30.55 -12.82
N GLU A 75 -0.65 -30.68 -13.79
CA GLU A 75 -0.42 -31.44 -15.01
C GLU A 75 -1.13 -30.74 -16.18
N VAL A 76 -0.56 -30.88 -17.37
CA VAL A 76 -1.09 -30.31 -18.60
C VAL A 76 -1.17 -31.42 -19.62
N GLU A 77 -2.38 -31.69 -20.11
CA GLU A 77 -2.64 -32.65 -21.17
C GLU A 77 -2.90 -31.89 -22.48
N ASP A 78 -2.40 -32.41 -23.60
CA ASP A 78 -2.71 -31.90 -24.94
C ASP A 78 -3.65 -32.90 -25.63
N ILE A 79 -4.90 -32.49 -25.82
CA ILE A 79 -5.95 -33.30 -26.45
C ILE A 79 -6.29 -32.65 -27.79
N ASP A 80 -5.92 -33.33 -28.88
CA ASP A 80 -6.14 -32.89 -30.26
C ASP A 80 -5.59 -31.49 -30.60
N GLY A 81 -4.57 -31.01 -29.87
CA GLY A 81 -3.95 -29.70 -30.04
C GLY A 81 -4.56 -28.60 -29.17
N LEU A 82 -5.49 -28.94 -28.26
CA LEU A 82 -6.02 -28.08 -27.21
C LEU A 82 -5.47 -28.50 -25.83
N MET A 83 -5.09 -27.51 -25.03
CA MET A 83 -4.55 -27.77 -23.68
C MET A 83 -5.65 -27.92 -22.64
N VAL A 84 -5.52 -28.95 -21.82
CA VAL A 84 -6.35 -29.20 -20.65
C VAL A 84 -5.49 -29.19 -19.41
N TYR A 85 -5.78 -28.26 -18.49
CA TYR A 85 -5.01 -28.06 -17.26
C TYR A 85 -5.68 -28.81 -16.11
N HIS A 86 -4.95 -29.72 -15.47
CA HIS A 86 -5.40 -30.44 -14.28
C HIS A 86 -4.68 -29.90 -13.05
N GLY A 87 -5.42 -29.68 -11.97
CA GLY A 87 -4.87 -29.02 -10.80
C GLY A 87 -5.79 -29.05 -9.59
N LEU A 88 -5.46 -28.21 -8.61
CA LEU A 88 -6.26 -28.04 -7.40
C LEU A 88 -6.84 -26.63 -7.32
N ASP A 89 -8.09 -26.51 -6.89
CA ASP A 89 -8.71 -25.23 -6.58
C ASP A 89 -8.28 -24.70 -5.19
N ALA A 90 -8.84 -23.56 -4.78
CA ALA A 90 -8.52 -22.93 -3.50
C ALA A 90 -8.93 -23.78 -2.28
N GLN A 91 -9.87 -24.72 -2.45
CA GLN A 91 -10.33 -25.67 -1.44
C GLN A 91 -9.57 -27.00 -1.55
N ASN A 92 -8.48 -27.04 -2.32
CA ASN A 92 -7.63 -28.19 -2.55
C ASN A 92 -8.37 -29.37 -3.21
N GLN A 93 -9.45 -29.09 -3.95
CA GLN A 93 -10.20 -30.10 -4.70
C GLN A 93 -9.66 -30.22 -6.12
N PRO A 94 -9.59 -31.44 -6.68
CA PRO A 94 -9.15 -31.64 -8.04
C PRO A 94 -10.15 -31.02 -9.02
N ARG A 95 -9.64 -30.18 -9.91
CA ARG A 95 -10.41 -29.59 -11.00
C ARG A 95 -9.62 -29.64 -12.30
N THR A 96 -10.39 -29.61 -13.38
CA THR A 96 -9.88 -29.58 -14.74
C THR A 96 -10.34 -28.28 -15.38
N LEU A 97 -9.43 -27.63 -16.10
CA LEU A 97 -9.69 -26.37 -16.80
C LEU A 97 -9.19 -26.47 -18.24
N PRO A 98 -10.08 -26.64 -19.23
CA PRO A 98 -9.72 -26.52 -20.64
C PRO A 98 -9.24 -25.11 -20.98
N GLU A 99 -8.31 -24.96 -21.93
CA GLU A 99 -7.80 -23.64 -22.32
C GLU A 99 -8.91 -22.70 -22.84
N THR A 100 -9.96 -23.26 -23.45
CA THR A 100 -11.13 -22.51 -23.94
C THR A 100 -11.87 -21.76 -22.83
N GLN A 101 -11.72 -22.18 -21.57
CA GLN A 101 -12.37 -21.61 -20.40
C GLN A 101 -11.44 -20.72 -19.56
N LEU A 102 -10.22 -20.46 -20.04
CA LEU A 102 -9.31 -19.50 -19.39
C LEU A 102 -9.90 -18.10 -19.41
N SER A 103 -9.71 -17.38 -18.29
CA SER A 103 -10.03 -15.97 -18.17
C SER A 103 -9.46 -15.15 -19.34
N ASN A 104 -10.20 -14.14 -19.76
CA ASN A 104 -9.79 -13.27 -20.87
C ASN A 104 -8.67 -12.29 -20.50
N PHE A 105 -8.42 -12.12 -19.20
CA PHE A 105 -7.39 -11.26 -18.67
C PHE A 105 -6.18 -12.10 -18.23
N ILE A 106 -5.03 -11.88 -18.89
CA ILE A 106 -3.76 -12.48 -18.45
C ILE A 106 -3.03 -11.48 -17.57
N GLN A 107 -2.63 -11.95 -16.39
CA GLN A 107 -1.62 -11.29 -15.58
C GLN A 107 -0.28 -11.99 -15.85
N PHE A 108 0.58 -11.38 -16.66
CA PHE A 108 1.95 -11.88 -16.81
C PHE A 108 2.68 -11.72 -15.48
N ARG A 109 3.08 -12.83 -14.88
CA ARG A 109 3.68 -12.84 -13.53
C ARG A 109 5.17 -12.56 -13.58
N LEU A 110 5.87 -13.05 -14.60
CA LEU A 110 7.32 -12.90 -14.73
C LEU A 110 7.70 -12.07 -15.96
N ALA A 111 8.82 -11.35 -15.85
CA ALA A 111 9.40 -10.62 -16.99
C ALA A 111 9.81 -11.56 -18.14
N SER A 112 10.15 -12.81 -17.82
CA SER A 112 10.42 -13.86 -18.81
C SER A 112 9.21 -14.16 -19.68
N ASP A 113 8.01 -14.21 -19.10
CA ASP A 113 6.78 -14.55 -19.83
C ASP A 113 6.45 -13.46 -20.84
N ARG A 114 6.62 -12.19 -20.43
CA ARG A 114 6.49 -11.02 -21.31
C ARG A 114 7.53 -11.06 -22.44
N LEU A 115 8.78 -11.38 -22.13
CA LEU A 115 9.85 -11.48 -23.12
C LEU A 115 9.60 -12.60 -24.14
N PHE A 116 9.17 -13.79 -23.69
CA PHE A 116 8.83 -14.92 -24.57
C PHE A 116 7.59 -14.65 -25.41
N ALA A 117 6.70 -13.78 -24.92
CA ALA A 117 5.54 -13.27 -25.64
C ALA A 117 5.83 -12.05 -26.52
N GLY A 118 7.11 -11.70 -26.75
CA GLY A 118 7.49 -10.57 -27.59
C GLY A 118 7.15 -9.19 -27.02
N GLN A 119 6.64 -9.12 -25.78
CA GLN A 119 6.36 -7.87 -25.09
C GLN A 119 7.64 -7.28 -24.52
N ILE A 120 8.25 -6.36 -25.26
CA ILE A 120 9.49 -5.68 -24.89
C ILE A 120 9.16 -4.23 -24.52
N ASP A 121 9.37 -3.87 -23.26
CA ASP A 121 9.24 -2.50 -22.80
C ASP A 121 10.42 -1.63 -23.30
N PRO A 122 10.25 -0.31 -23.46
CA PRO A 122 11.34 0.58 -23.79
C PRO A 122 12.47 0.53 -22.74
N LEU A 123 13.73 0.57 -23.20
CA LEU A 123 14.91 0.56 -22.32
C LEU A 123 14.87 1.70 -21.28
N SER A 124 14.29 2.86 -21.61
CA SER A 124 14.13 3.98 -20.69
C SER A 124 13.25 3.64 -19.48
N TRP A 125 12.20 2.84 -19.67
CA TRP A 125 11.30 2.41 -18.60
C TRP A 125 11.97 1.38 -17.69
N PHE A 126 12.70 0.43 -18.29
CA PHE A 126 13.52 -0.52 -17.55
C PHE A 126 14.58 0.21 -16.71
N SER A 127 15.30 1.15 -17.32
CA SER A 127 16.34 1.95 -16.66
C SER A 127 15.76 2.79 -15.53
N LEU A 128 14.61 3.43 -15.76
CA LEU A 128 13.91 4.20 -14.72
C LEU A 128 13.53 3.30 -13.54
N ARG A 129 12.93 2.14 -13.80
CA ARG A 129 12.56 1.18 -12.74
C ARG A 129 13.78 0.74 -11.94
N TYR A 130 14.86 0.35 -12.63
CA TYR A 130 16.10 -0.06 -11.99
C TYR A 130 16.70 1.04 -11.11
N ASN A 131 16.84 2.25 -11.66
CA ASN A 131 17.39 3.39 -10.94
C ASN A 131 16.53 3.77 -9.74
N THR A 132 15.20 3.78 -9.88
CA THR A 132 14.27 4.05 -8.77
C THR A 132 14.47 3.04 -7.64
N LEU A 133 14.48 1.74 -7.94
CA LEU A 133 14.70 0.70 -6.91
C LEU A 133 16.08 0.84 -6.24
N HIS A 134 17.12 1.16 -7.01
CA HIS A 134 18.45 1.39 -6.48
C HIS A 134 18.50 2.60 -5.55
N HIS A 135 17.89 3.73 -5.94
CA HIS A 135 17.81 4.94 -5.12
C HIS A 135 16.98 4.71 -3.85
N THR A 136 15.84 4.05 -3.95
CA THR A 136 15.01 3.69 -2.79
C THR A 136 15.79 2.83 -1.80
N SER A 137 16.47 1.80 -2.29
CA SER A 137 17.31 0.92 -1.46
C SER A 137 18.41 1.71 -0.71
N LYS A 138 19.11 2.61 -1.43
CA LYS A 138 20.14 3.47 -0.83
C LYS A 138 19.56 4.41 0.24
N GLN A 139 18.37 4.97 0.00
CA GLN A 139 17.71 5.87 0.97
C GLN A 139 17.26 5.12 2.23
N MET A 140 16.66 3.94 2.08
CA MET A 140 16.18 3.13 3.21
C MET A 140 17.31 2.64 4.11
N GLN A 141 18.51 2.40 3.56
CA GLN A 141 19.70 2.03 4.32
C GLN A 141 20.36 3.22 5.05
N SER A 142 19.93 4.45 4.76
CA SER A 142 20.50 5.64 5.40
C SER A 142 20.12 5.71 6.88
N ALA A 143 21.09 6.02 7.73
CA ALA A 143 20.85 6.34 9.13
C ALA A 143 19.93 7.58 9.32
N LEU A 144 19.78 8.40 8.27
CA LEU A 144 18.92 9.60 8.26
C LEU A 144 17.55 9.36 7.62
N TRP A 145 17.19 8.11 7.29
CA TRP A 145 15.88 7.79 6.73
C TRP A 145 14.76 8.37 7.62
N GLY A 146 13.79 9.08 7.04
CA GLY A 146 12.74 9.74 7.83
C GLY A 146 13.15 10.93 8.70
N LEU A 147 14.42 11.34 8.72
CA LEU A 147 14.87 12.58 9.38
C LEU A 147 15.23 13.69 8.37
N GLY A 148 15.53 13.32 7.12
CA GLY A 148 15.91 14.28 6.07
C GLY A 148 14.76 14.80 5.19
N GLY A 149 13.53 14.31 5.37
CA GLY A 149 12.38 14.64 4.51
C GLY A 149 11.59 15.88 4.96
N CYS A 150 11.86 16.40 6.17
CA CYS A 150 11.12 17.53 6.69
C CYS A 150 11.45 18.83 5.93
N ARG A 151 10.45 19.68 5.70
CA ARG A 151 10.61 21.06 5.21
C ARG A 151 10.96 22.00 6.36
N ALA A 152 12.01 21.63 7.09
CA ALA A 152 12.63 22.40 8.15
C ALA A 152 14.16 22.35 7.95
N GLN A 153 14.87 23.26 8.59
CA GLN A 153 16.33 23.20 8.68
C GLN A 153 16.69 22.78 10.10
N PRO A 154 16.53 21.48 10.44
CA PRO A 154 16.80 21.05 11.79
C PRO A 154 18.29 21.22 12.09
N ILE A 155 18.58 21.82 13.24
CA ILE A 155 19.95 22.05 13.70
C ILE A 155 20.53 20.76 14.29
N ALA A 156 21.85 20.73 14.45
CA ALA A 156 22.57 19.49 14.79
C ALA A 156 22.07 18.81 16.07
N HIS A 157 21.71 19.57 17.11
CA HIS A 157 21.17 18.98 18.34
C HIS A 157 19.79 18.35 18.12
N GLN A 158 18.89 19.02 17.38
CA GLN A 158 17.54 18.50 17.08
C GLN A 158 17.62 17.17 16.31
N LEU A 159 18.52 17.09 15.33
CA LEU A 159 18.78 15.86 14.58
C LEU A 159 19.34 14.75 15.47
N HIS A 160 20.23 15.10 16.40
CA HIS A 160 20.81 14.15 17.35
C HIS A 160 19.74 13.56 18.27
N ILE A 161 18.93 14.43 18.91
CA ILE A 161 17.83 14.04 19.80
C ILE A 161 16.82 13.20 19.02
N ALA A 162 16.33 13.68 17.88
CA ALA A 162 15.34 12.96 17.09
C ALA A 162 15.83 11.57 16.67
N ARG A 163 17.10 11.43 16.28
CA ARG A 163 17.69 10.13 15.95
C ARG A 163 17.76 9.21 17.17
N GLU A 164 18.29 9.71 18.30
CA GLU A 164 18.46 8.91 19.50
C GLU A 164 17.12 8.42 20.07
N VAL A 165 16.10 9.28 20.04
CA VAL A 165 14.75 8.98 20.50
C VAL A 165 14.07 8.01 19.54
N ALA A 166 14.03 8.34 18.24
CA ALA A 166 13.25 7.58 17.27
C ALA A 166 13.86 6.22 16.90
N ASP A 167 15.14 5.97 17.20
CA ASP A 167 15.73 4.63 17.02
C ASP A 167 15.32 3.64 18.12
N ARG A 168 14.68 4.08 19.22
CA ARG A 168 14.13 3.22 20.28
C ARG A 168 12.81 2.55 19.84
N SER A 169 12.50 1.36 20.37
CA SER A 169 11.28 0.62 20.00
C SER A 169 9.99 1.24 20.55
N ALA A 170 10.05 1.85 21.75
CA ALA A 170 8.94 2.52 22.40
C ALA A 170 9.51 3.71 23.21
N PRO A 171 9.82 4.85 22.55
CA PRO A 171 10.46 5.97 23.22
C PRO A 171 9.52 6.63 24.23
N ARG A 172 9.93 6.65 25.49
CA ARG A 172 9.35 7.50 26.54
C ARG A 172 10.38 8.55 26.92
N VAL A 173 10.19 9.78 26.48
CA VAL A 173 11.16 10.87 26.65
C VAL A 173 10.45 12.18 26.98
N LEU A 174 11.12 13.02 27.75
CA LEU A 174 10.70 14.39 28.03
C LEU A 174 11.65 15.33 27.28
N LEU A 175 11.11 16.10 26.33
CA LEU A 175 11.84 17.16 25.65
C LEU A 175 11.73 18.43 26.49
N ALA A 176 12.80 18.77 27.21
CA ALA A 176 12.85 19.87 28.17
C ALA A 176 13.75 21.03 27.71
N ASP A 177 13.97 21.15 26.39
CA ASP A 177 14.76 22.25 25.82
C ASP A 177 14.12 23.61 26.08
N GLU A 178 14.93 24.67 26.04
CA GLU A 178 14.47 26.03 26.22
C GLU A 178 13.34 26.39 25.24
N VAL A 179 12.49 27.34 25.66
CA VAL A 179 11.39 27.84 24.83
C VAL A 179 11.98 28.44 23.54
N GLY A 180 11.46 28.03 22.39
CA GLY A 180 11.93 28.48 21.08
C GLY A 180 13.06 27.67 20.46
N LEU A 181 13.61 26.65 21.14
CA LEU A 181 14.62 25.75 20.56
C LEU A 181 14.05 24.70 19.60
N GLY A 182 12.72 24.66 19.40
CA GLY A 182 12.09 23.84 18.37
C GLY A 182 11.68 22.44 18.81
N LYS A 183 11.23 22.27 20.07
CA LYS A 183 10.64 21.02 20.59
C LYS A 183 9.58 20.41 19.65
N THR A 184 8.73 21.24 19.05
CA THR A 184 7.72 20.79 18.07
C THR A 184 8.35 20.19 16.80
N ILE A 185 9.51 20.71 16.36
CA ILE A 185 10.25 20.18 15.22
C ILE A 185 10.85 18.82 15.59
N GLU A 186 11.43 18.69 16.78
CA GLU A 186 11.98 17.43 17.28
C GLU A 186 10.90 16.35 17.42
N ALA A 187 9.76 16.69 18.03
CA ALA A 187 8.61 15.81 18.12
C ALA A 187 8.13 15.38 16.73
N GLY A 188 8.00 16.33 15.78
CA GLY A 188 7.63 16.03 14.40
C GLY A 188 8.64 15.11 13.69
N LEU A 189 9.94 15.28 13.93
CA LEU A 189 10.98 14.38 13.41
C LEU A 189 10.84 12.97 13.97
N VAL A 190 10.56 12.84 15.28
CA VAL A 190 10.35 11.55 15.94
C VAL A 190 9.11 10.86 15.38
N ILE A 191 7.97 11.56 15.29
CA ILE A 191 6.73 11.06 14.70
C ILE A 191 6.98 10.57 13.26
N HIS A 192 7.60 11.41 12.43
CA HIS A 192 7.83 11.11 11.02
C HIS A 192 8.76 9.90 10.84
N ARG A 193 9.80 9.75 11.67
CA ARG A 193 10.68 8.57 11.68
C ARG A 193 9.97 7.30 12.15
N GLN A 194 9.13 7.39 13.19
CA GLN A 194 8.36 6.24 13.69
C GLN A 194 7.35 5.74 12.66
N LEU A 195 6.65 6.65 11.96
CA LEU A 195 5.74 6.33 10.87
C LEU A 195 6.46 5.69 9.66
N LEU A 196 7.55 6.31 9.20
CA LEU A 196 8.29 5.79 8.03
C LEU A 196 9.07 4.50 8.29
N SER A 197 9.34 4.17 9.55
CA SER A 197 9.92 2.87 9.92
C SER A 197 8.87 1.80 10.21
N GLY A 198 7.57 2.14 10.17
CA GLY A 198 6.47 1.24 10.49
C GLY A 198 6.41 0.83 11.96
N ARG A 199 7.07 1.58 12.85
CA ARG A 199 7.08 1.32 14.30
C ARG A 199 5.88 1.91 15.02
N ALA A 200 5.31 2.97 14.45
CA ALA A 200 4.01 3.49 14.83
C ALA A 200 3.16 3.59 13.57
N SER A 201 1.89 3.28 13.69
CA SER A 201 0.86 3.54 12.68
C SER A 201 -0.15 4.56 13.20
N ARG A 202 -0.42 4.53 14.52
CA ARG A 202 -1.38 5.41 15.18
C ARG A 202 -0.70 6.36 16.16
N VAL A 203 -0.90 7.66 15.99
CA VAL A 203 -0.28 8.71 16.82
C VAL A 203 -1.34 9.64 17.38
N LEU A 204 -1.31 9.84 18.69
CA LEU A 204 -2.11 10.80 19.40
C LEU A 204 -1.25 11.99 19.81
N ILE A 205 -1.71 13.20 19.49
CA ILE A 205 -1.09 14.46 19.88
C ILE A 205 -2.09 15.21 20.76
N LEU A 206 -1.77 15.34 22.04
CA LEU A 206 -2.50 16.13 23.01
C LEU A 206 -1.82 17.50 23.13
N VAL A 207 -2.58 18.56 22.91
CA VAL A 207 -2.07 19.93 22.96
C VAL A 207 -3.10 20.82 23.66
N PRO A 208 -2.67 21.95 24.24
CA PRO A 208 -3.58 23.01 24.62
C PRO A 208 -4.39 23.53 23.41
N GLU A 209 -5.65 23.92 23.63
CA GLU A 209 -6.56 24.42 22.58
C GLU A 209 -5.91 25.50 21.68
N ASN A 210 -5.17 26.43 22.27
CA ASN A 210 -4.53 27.53 21.55
C ASN A 210 -3.38 27.10 20.62
N LEU A 211 -2.82 25.89 20.78
CA LEU A 211 -1.71 25.38 19.98
C LEU A 211 -2.18 24.41 18.86
N GLN A 212 -3.44 24.00 18.84
CA GLN A 212 -3.97 23.04 17.85
C GLN A 212 -3.68 23.48 16.40
N HIS A 213 -4.02 24.72 16.06
CA HIS A 213 -3.80 25.22 14.70
C HIS A 213 -2.33 25.29 14.33
N GLN A 214 -1.45 25.64 15.28
CA GLN A 214 0.00 25.64 15.04
C GLN A 214 0.48 24.22 14.72
N TRP A 215 0.14 23.24 15.55
CA TRP A 215 0.49 21.83 15.33
C TRP A 215 -0.03 21.32 14.00
N LEU A 216 -1.30 21.58 13.67
CA LEU A 216 -1.89 21.16 12.41
C LEU A 216 -1.12 21.73 11.20
N VAL A 217 -0.76 23.01 11.25
CA VAL A 217 0.01 23.66 10.19
C VAL A 217 1.43 23.11 10.12
N GLU A 218 2.11 22.91 11.25
CA GLU A 218 3.47 22.38 11.28
C GLU A 218 3.54 20.94 10.76
N MET A 219 2.67 20.05 11.25
CA MET A 219 2.60 18.66 10.81
C MET A 219 2.33 18.57 9.29
N ARG A 220 1.39 19.36 8.78
CA ARG A 220 1.06 19.37 7.35
C ARG A 220 2.14 20.00 6.48
N ARG A 221 2.65 21.18 6.85
CA ARG A 221 3.57 21.96 6.00
C ARG A 221 5.02 21.51 6.11
N ARG A 222 5.47 21.11 7.30
CA ARG A 222 6.86 20.70 7.54
C ARG A 222 7.05 19.20 7.34
N PHE A 223 6.12 18.39 7.81
CA PHE A 223 6.29 16.93 7.84
C PHE A 223 5.42 16.19 6.84
N ASN A 224 4.58 16.89 6.07
CA ASN A 224 3.66 16.29 5.11
C ASN A 224 2.70 15.27 5.76
N LEU A 225 2.42 15.42 7.06
CA LEU A 225 1.50 14.58 7.84
C LEU A 225 0.09 15.19 7.84
N GLN A 226 -0.91 14.38 7.50
CA GLN A 226 -2.32 14.76 7.60
C GLN A 226 -2.85 14.33 8.96
N VAL A 227 -2.91 15.29 9.88
CA VAL A 227 -3.44 15.06 11.23
C VAL A 227 -4.91 15.48 11.26
N ALA A 228 -5.75 14.63 11.84
CA ALA A 228 -7.16 14.89 12.06
C ALA A 228 -7.33 15.69 13.36
N LEU A 229 -7.88 16.90 13.26
CA LEU A 229 -8.36 17.63 14.43
C LEU A 229 -9.66 17.00 14.92
N PHE A 230 -9.73 16.68 16.21
CA PHE A 230 -10.93 16.21 16.88
C PHE A 230 -11.40 17.23 17.90
N ASP A 231 -12.67 17.59 17.78
CA ASP A 231 -13.42 18.45 18.67
C ASP A 231 -14.78 17.78 18.96
N ALA A 232 -15.59 18.43 19.82
CA ALA A 232 -16.89 17.92 20.22
C ALA A 232 -17.84 17.70 19.03
N GLU A 233 -17.82 18.61 18.04
CA GLU A 233 -18.68 18.53 16.86
C GLU A 233 -18.35 17.29 16.04
N ARG A 234 -17.07 17.10 15.68
CA ARG A 234 -16.63 15.93 14.92
C ARG A 234 -16.85 14.62 15.66
N PHE A 235 -16.68 14.61 16.98
CA PHE A 235 -16.88 13.41 17.79
C PHE A 235 -18.36 12.95 17.78
N ILE A 236 -19.29 13.91 17.84
CA ILE A 236 -20.74 13.64 17.83
C ILE A 236 -21.24 13.26 16.43
N GLU A 237 -20.67 13.87 15.38
CA GLU A 237 -21.09 13.63 13.99
C GLU A 237 -20.65 12.28 13.40
N SER A 238 -19.72 11.57 14.04
CA SER A 238 -19.26 10.29 13.54
C SER A 238 -20.29 9.18 13.80
N ASP A 239 -20.65 8.47 12.74
CA ASP A 239 -21.48 7.26 12.80
C ASP A 239 -20.68 6.02 13.25
N ALA A 240 -19.38 6.15 13.49
CA ALA A 240 -18.51 5.04 13.87
C ALA A 240 -18.69 4.63 15.34
N SER A 241 -18.39 3.36 15.65
CA SER A 241 -18.38 2.89 17.04
C SER A 241 -17.32 3.59 17.90
N ASN A 242 -16.21 4.00 17.28
CA ASN A 242 -15.15 4.78 17.91
C ASN A 242 -14.66 5.84 16.91
N PRO A 243 -15.04 7.12 17.08
CA PRO A 243 -14.65 8.18 16.14
C PRO A 243 -13.13 8.33 15.95
N PHE A 244 -12.32 7.95 16.95
CA PHE A 244 -10.87 8.03 16.86
C PHE A 244 -10.23 6.97 15.96
N GLU A 245 -10.96 5.91 15.61
CA GLU A 245 -10.47 4.86 14.71
C GLU A 245 -10.50 5.29 13.22
N ASP A 246 -11.29 6.31 12.89
CA ASP A 246 -11.42 6.86 11.54
C ASP A 246 -10.14 7.57 11.06
N ALA A 247 -9.24 7.92 11.99
CA ALA A 247 -7.98 8.57 11.69
C ALA A 247 -6.80 7.82 12.31
N GLN A 248 -5.66 7.83 11.62
CA GLN A 248 -4.40 7.26 12.15
C GLN A 248 -3.61 8.29 12.97
N LEU A 249 -3.75 9.58 12.66
CA LEU A 249 -3.08 10.66 13.38
C LEU A 249 -4.15 11.60 13.94
N ALA A 250 -4.27 11.68 15.27
CA ALA A 250 -5.24 12.53 15.94
C ALA A 250 -4.56 13.67 16.69
N LEU A 251 -5.15 14.85 16.59
CA LEU A 251 -4.83 16.04 17.37
C LEU A 251 -6.05 16.40 18.20
N VAL A 252 -5.88 16.45 19.52
CA VAL A 252 -6.96 16.61 20.48
C VAL A 252 -6.58 17.70 21.49
N ALA A 253 -7.52 18.59 21.79
CA ALA A 253 -7.35 19.51 22.92
C ALA A 253 -7.45 18.75 24.23
N LEU A 254 -6.49 18.97 25.13
CA LEU A 254 -6.52 18.35 26.44
C LEU A 254 -7.72 18.86 27.27
N GLU A 255 -8.03 20.15 27.15
CA GLU A 255 -9.13 20.81 27.84
C GLU A 255 -10.48 20.18 27.49
N TRP A 256 -10.78 20.05 26.19
CA TRP A 256 -11.99 19.37 25.74
C TRP A 256 -12.06 17.90 26.21
N LEU A 257 -10.93 17.18 26.11
CA LEU A 257 -10.89 15.77 26.46
C LEU A 257 -11.16 15.53 27.96
N VAL A 258 -10.72 16.43 28.84
CA VAL A 258 -11.00 16.36 30.28
C VAL A 258 -12.49 16.51 30.60
N GLU A 259 -13.24 17.28 29.79
CA GLU A 259 -14.66 17.54 30.01
C GLU A 259 -15.59 16.43 29.50
N ASP A 260 -15.13 15.58 28.57
CA ASP A 260 -15.97 14.58 27.90
C ASP A 260 -15.53 13.13 28.19
N GLU A 261 -16.20 12.49 29.17
CA GLU A 261 -15.93 11.10 29.56
C GLU A 261 -16.10 10.10 28.40
N LYS A 262 -17.03 10.34 27.46
CA LYS A 262 -17.24 9.43 26.33
C LYS A 262 -16.09 9.52 25.33
N ALA A 263 -15.57 10.73 25.12
CA ALA A 263 -14.38 10.92 24.30
C ALA A 263 -13.16 10.26 24.95
N GLN A 264 -13.03 10.32 26.28
CA GLN A 264 -11.96 9.61 27.01
C GLN A 264 -12.02 8.10 26.79
N ASP A 265 -13.18 7.47 27.05
CA ASP A 265 -13.38 6.02 26.87
C ASP A 265 -13.04 5.57 25.44
N ALA A 266 -13.52 6.33 24.45
CA ALA A 266 -13.24 6.06 23.03
C ALA A 266 -11.74 6.22 22.70
N LEU A 267 -11.08 7.23 23.26
CA LEU A 267 -9.66 7.50 23.03
C LEU A 267 -8.77 6.41 23.63
N PHE A 268 -9.09 5.91 24.83
CA PHE A 268 -8.37 4.79 25.45
C PHE A 268 -8.55 3.48 24.68
N ALA A 269 -9.74 3.25 24.11
CA ALA A 269 -10.01 2.07 23.29
C ALA A 269 -9.33 2.12 21.91
N ALA A 270 -8.87 3.29 21.44
CA ALA A 270 -8.41 3.49 20.06
C ALA A 270 -7.00 2.96 19.74
N GLY A 271 -6.28 2.38 20.71
CA GLY A 271 -5.01 1.64 20.49
C GLY A 271 -3.89 2.46 19.85
N TRP A 272 -3.39 3.49 20.55
CA TRP A 272 -2.31 4.36 20.05
C TRP A 272 -0.92 3.75 20.24
N ASP A 273 -0.05 3.89 19.23
CA ASP A 273 1.34 3.44 19.29
C ASP A 273 2.28 4.51 19.88
N LEU A 274 1.91 5.78 19.73
CA LEU A 274 2.69 6.94 20.16
C LEU A 274 1.77 8.03 20.70
N LEU A 275 2.10 8.52 21.90
CA LEU A 275 1.48 9.68 22.53
C LEU A 275 2.50 10.83 22.56
N VAL A 276 2.05 12.02 22.15
CA VAL A 276 2.78 13.28 22.29
C VAL A 276 1.91 14.22 23.11
N VAL A 277 2.47 14.75 24.20
CA VAL A 277 1.80 15.74 25.04
C VAL A 277 2.63 17.01 24.99
N ASP A 278 2.06 18.08 24.44
CA ASP A 278 2.69 19.40 24.42
C ASP A 278 2.38 20.17 25.71
N GLU A 279 3.28 21.06 26.11
CA GLU A 279 3.19 21.84 27.34
C GLU A 279 2.87 21.02 28.60
N ALA A 280 3.50 19.84 28.71
CA ALA A 280 3.34 18.91 29.85
C ALA A 280 3.64 19.54 31.24
N HIS A 281 4.28 20.71 31.28
CA HIS A 281 4.49 21.48 32.49
C HIS A 281 3.18 22.04 33.10
N HIS A 282 2.07 22.05 32.35
CA HIS A 282 0.73 22.37 32.85
C HIS A 282 0.07 21.20 33.61
N LEU A 283 0.61 19.99 33.53
CA LEU A 283 0.12 18.83 34.28
C LEU A 283 0.59 18.92 35.74
N VAL A 284 -0.27 19.43 36.61
CA VAL A 284 0.07 19.64 38.02
C VAL A 284 -0.10 18.33 38.81
N TRP A 285 0.99 17.90 39.44
CA TRP A 285 1.02 16.74 40.31
C TRP A 285 1.43 17.14 41.74
N HIS A 286 0.60 16.77 42.72
CA HIS A 286 0.95 16.77 44.14
C HIS A 286 0.63 15.41 44.74
N GLU A 287 1.38 15.01 45.78
CA GLU A 287 1.25 13.70 46.45
C GLU A 287 -0.18 13.46 46.99
N ASP A 288 -0.84 14.53 47.46
CA ASP A 288 -2.20 14.47 48.02
C ASP A 288 -3.31 14.81 47.00
N GLN A 289 -2.98 15.42 45.87
CA GLN A 289 -3.96 15.89 44.87
C GLN A 289 -3.36 15.97 43.47
N VAL A 290 -3.96 15.27 42.53
CA VAL A 290 -3.61 15.31 41.10
C VAL A 290 -4.63 16.11 40.31
N SER A 291 -4.16 16.85 39.30
CA SER A 291 -5.06 17.54 38.36
C SER A 291 -5.79 16.54 37.46
N ALA A 292 -6.96 16.94 36.93
CA ALA A 292 -7.74 16.07 36.05
C ALA A 292 -6.99 15.76 34.75
N GLU A 293 -6.26 16.75 34.22
CA GLU A 293 -5.38 16.62 33.06
C GLU A 293 -4.27 15.59 33.31
N TYR A 294 -3.63 15.64 34.49
CA TYR A 294 -2.59 14.68 34.85
C TYR A 294 -3.16 13.26 34.96
N ALA A 295 -4.28 13.10 35.67
CA ALA A 295 -4.91 11.80 35.86
C ALA A 295 -5.37 11.16 34.53
N LEU A 296 -5.75 11.98 33.55
CA LEU A 296 -6.11 11.54 32.21
C LEU A 296 -4.89 11.02 31.43
N VAL A 297 -3.77 11.75 31.46
CA VAL A 297 -2.54 11.39 30.74
C VAL A 297 -1.84 10.17 31.38
N GLU A 298 -2.08 9.92 32.67
CA GLU A 298 -1.51 8.78 33.40
C GLU A 298 -2.09 7.42 32.96
N GLN A 299 -3.33 7.39 32.49
CA GLN A 299 -4.05 6.17 32.06
C GLN A 299 -3.54 5.64 30.71
#